data_AF-B3QRM8-F1
#
_entry.id   AF-B3QRM8-F1
#
_cell.length_a   1.000
_cell.length_b   1.000
_cell.length_c   1.000
_cell.angle_alpha   90.00
_cell.angle_beta   90.00
_cell.angle_gamma   90.00
#
_symmetry.space_group_name_H-M   'P 1'
#
loop_
_entity.id
_entity.type
_entity.pdbx_description
1 polymer ?
#
loop_
_entity_poly.entity_id
_entity_poly.type
_entity_poly.pdbx_seq_one_letter_code
_entity_poly.pdbx_strand_id
1 'polypeptide(L)'
;MAKEEFEKLVASLYENYKKGRINRLSDSTLYEWSDVERLYSLICMLKKSENKKNLYLLVKDFISIYVTCVERRDYGYDFLNFDKIFNAISTLKCRESLELLRFFKRKLVDKGFSEEVVVLINKIKKKQYECAFSEYLNSWHNLRRLGRLIVAWITKDIYGLFFGLLSLLVLSIFFLLPNNVCQECAVFAFDKNAYSSNWLINHALNVIVLFFSLSDKVDVSPLSFWGIFLLVLERVLFWVIVVKYLIKEIEERYL
;
A
#
# COMPACT_ATOMS: atom_id res chain seq x y z
N MET A 1 -39.10 13.52 -3.78
CA MET A 1 -38.97 12.75 -2.52
C MET A 1 -38.25 13.63 -1.54
N ALA A 2 -38.86 13.92 -0.39
CA ALA A 2 -38.20 14.70 0.66
C ALA A 2 -37.02 13.88 1.24
N LYS A 3 -35.95 14.56 1.69
CA LYS A 3 -34.75 13.91 2.26
C LYS A 3 -35.09 12.86 3.31
N GLU A 4 -36.08 13.15 4.15
CA GLU A 4 -36.54 12.26 5.22
C GLU A 4 -37.24 10.99 4.71
N GLU A 5 -38.01 11.09 3.62
CA GLU A 5 -38.65 9.93 2.98
C GLU A 5 -37.62 8.99 2.36
N PHE A 6 -36.56 9.55 1.77
CA PHE A 6 -35.45 8.78 1.21
C PHE A 6 -34.72 7.98 2.29
N GLU A 7 -34.38 8.62 3.41
CA GLU A 7 -33.70 7.95 4.53
C GLU A 7 -34.58 6.83 5.15
N LYS A 8 -35.89 7.06 5.29
CA LYS A 8 -36.84 6.03 5.77
C LYS A 8 -36.92 4.83 4.82
N LEU A 9 -36.96 5.08 3.50
CA LEU A 9 -36.95 4.03 2.49
C LEU A 9 -35.67 3.18 2.57
N VAL A 10 -34.51 3.83 2.63
CA VAL A 10 -33.21 3.16 2.69
C VAL A 10 -33.07 2.31 3.96
N ALA A 11 -33.53 2.82 5.11
CA ALA A 11 -33.54 2.06 6.36
C ALA A 11 -34.44 0.81 6.29
N SER A 12 -35.64 0.95 5.71
CA SER A 12 -36.57 -0.18 5.50
C SER A 12 -35.96 -1.26 4.60
N LEU A 13 -35.34 -0.86 3.48
CA LEU A 13 -34.66 -1.79 2.57
C LEU A 13 -33.51 -2.54 3.26
N TYR A 14 -32.74 -1.85 4.11
CA TYR A 14 -31.66 -2.47 4.87
C TYR A 14 -32.17 -3.50 5.88
N GLU A 15 -33.21 -3.18 6.65
CA GLU A 15 -33.79 -4.12 7.61
C GLU A 15 -34.40 -5.34 6.92
N ASN A 16 -35.05 -5.16 5.77
CA ASN A 16 -35.54 -6.26 4.95
C ASN A 16 -34.41 -7.15 4.44
N TYR A 17 -33.30 -6.57 3.99
CA TYR A 17 -32.10 -7.33 3.62
C TYR A 17 -31.56 -8.13 4.80
N LYS A 18 -31.44 -7.52 5.98
CA LYS A 18 -30.93 -8.17 7.19
C LYS A 18 -31.80 -9.35 7.62
N LYS A 19 -33.12 -9.21 7.59
CA LYS A 19 -34.07 -10.31 7.85
C LYS A 19 -33.93 -11.42 6.82
N GLY A 20 -33.84 -11.08 5.54
CA GLY A 20 -33.62 -12.04 4.46
C GLY A 20 -32.31 -12.80 4.58
N ARG A 21 -31.23 -12.14 5.04
CA ARG A 21 -29.92 -12.75 5.27
C ARG A 21 -29.96 -13.81 6.37
N ILE A 22 -30.64 -13.54 7.48
CA ILE A 22 -30.76 -14.48 8.60
C ILE A 22 -31.47 -15.76 8.14
N ASN A 23 -32.55 -15.62 7.37
CA ASN A 23 -33.32 -16.76 6.86
C ASN A 23 -32.57 -17.57 5.78
N ARG A 24 -31.64 -16.96 5.03
CA ARG A 24 -30.87 -17.70 4.01
C ARG A 24 -29.64 -18.41 4.56
N LEU A 25 -29.10 -17.91 5.67
CA LEU A 25 -28.05 -18.60 6.42
C LEU A 25 -28.57 -19.89 7.09
N SER A 26 -29.88 -19.98 7.39
CA SER A 26 -30.51 -21.20 7.92
C SER A 26 -30.85 -22.24 6.85
N ASP A 27 -31.12 -21.81 5.62
CA ASP A 27 -31.77 -22.68 4.62
C ASP A 27 -30.81 -23.25 3.56
N SER A 28 -29.49 -23.02 3.66
CA SER A 28 -28.48 -23.47 2.67
C SER A 28 -28.77 -23.05 1.21
N THR A 29 -29.64 -22.06 1.00
CA THR A 29 -30.05 -21.60 -0.33
C THR A 29 -28.90 -20.90 -1.04
N LEU A 30 -28.62 -21.32 -2.27
CA LEU A 30 -27.64 -20.67 -3.14
C LEU A 30 -28.07 -19.21 -3.38
N TYR A 31 -27.15 -18.27 -3.19
CA TYR A 31 -27.35 -16.89 -3.65
C TYR A 31 -27.54 -16.85 -5.18
N GLU A 32 -28.42 -15.96 -5.65
CA GLU A 32 -28.69 -15.74 -7.07
C GLU A 32 -28.10 -14.41 -7.56
N TRP A 33 -27.88 -14.29 -8.87
CA TRP A 33 -27.47 -13.04 -9.52
C TRP A 33 -28.39 -11.84 -9.20
N SER A 34 -29.69 -12.10 -8.97
CA SER A 34 -30.67 -11.08 -8.60
C SER A 34 -30.36 -10.40 -7.25
N ASP A 35 -29.69 -11.12 -6.34
CA ASP A 35 -29.27 -10.59 -5.05
C ASP A 35 -28.08 -9.65 -5.18
N VAL A 36 -27.20 -9.90 -6.14
CA VAL A 36 -26.05 -9.04 -6.43
C VAL A 36 -26.51 -7.65 -6.88
N GLU A 37 -27.50 -7.59 -7.78
CA GLU A 37 -28.05 -6.31 -8.26
C GLU A 37 -28.80 -5.55 -7.18
N ARG A 38 -29.60 -6.26 -6.37
CA ARG A 38 -30.31 -5.66 -5.23
C ARG A 38 -29.32 -5.07 -4.22
N LEU A 39 -28.28 -5.81 -3.87
CA LEU A 39 -27.23 -5.34 -2.96
C LEU A 39 -26.46 -4.15 -3.53
N TYR A 40 -26.06 -4.21 -4.79
CA TYR A 40 -25.34 -3.11 -5.44
C TYR A 40 -26.19 -1.84 -5.51
N SER A 41 -27.49 -1.97 -5.80
CA SER A 41 -28.43 -0.85 -5.79
C SER A 41 -28.58 -0.24 -4.40
N LEU A 42 -28.73 -1.08 -3.37
CA LEU A 42 -28.80 -0.63 -1.98
C LEU A 42 -27.51 0.09 -1.54
N ILE A 43 -26.34 -0.43 -1.93
CA ILE A 43 -25.05 0.24 -1.72
C ILE A 43 -25.07 1.61 -2.39
N CYS A 44 -25.45 1.71 -3.66
CA CYS A 44 -25.51 2.97 -4.39
C CYS A 44 -26.46 4.00 -3.74
N MET A 45 -27.57 3.54 -3.14
CA MET A 45 -28.47 4.40 -2.38
C MET A 45 -27.83 4.87 -1.06
N LEU A 46 -27.24 3.96 -0.28
CA LEU A 46 -26.57 4.28 0.99
C LEU A 46 -25.33 5.16 0.82
N LYS A 47 -24.69 5.12 -0.35
CA LYS A 47 -23.59 6.05 -0.67
C LYS A 47 -24.08 7.51 -0.72
N LYS A 48 -25.33 7.72 -1.12
CA LYS A 48 -25.99 9.03 -1.23
C LYS A 48 -26.67 9.47 0.07
N SER A 49 -26.94 8.55 1.01
CA SER A 49 -27.50 8.86 2.32
C SER A 49 -26.45 9.41 3.28
N GLU A 50 -26.91 10.13 4.30
CA GLU A 50 -26.04 10.53 5.42
C GLU A 50 -25.74 9.34 6.34
N ASN A 51 -26.67 8.38 6.41
CA ASN A 51 -26.52 7.19 7.20
C ASN A 51 -25.69 6.11 6.48
N LYS A 52 -24.37 6.20 6.64
CA LYS A 52 -23.41 5.21 6.12
C LYS A 52 -23.14 4.07 7.11
N LYS A 53 -23.88 3.98 8.22
CA LYS A 53 -23.75 2.87 9.16
C LYS A 53 -24.07 1.58 8.39
N ASN A 54 -23.20 0.58 8.52
CA ASN A 54 -23.28 -0.74 7.86
C ASN A 54 -22.88 -0.81 6.38
N LEU A 55 -22.49 0.29 5.74
CA LEU A 55 -22.05 0.25 4.33
C LEU A 55 -20.89 -0.74 4.12
N TYR A 56 -19.94 -0.80 5.05
CA TYR A 56 -18.84 -1.77 5.03
C TYR A 56 -19.33 -3.22 4.96
N LEU A 57 -20.29 -3.60 5.80
CA LEU A 57 -20.81 -4.96 5.86
C LEU A 57 -21.53 -5.32 4.55
N LEU A 58 -22.35 -4.41 4.03
CA LEU A 58 -23.05 -4.61 2.77
C LEU A 58 -22.09 -4.79 1.60
N VAL A 59 -21.03 -3.96 1.51
CA VAL A 59 -20.02 -4.10 0.46
C VAL A 59 -19.27 -5.41 0.60
N LYS A 60 -18.97 -5.86 1.83
CA LYS A 60 -18.35 -7.16 2.09
C LYS A 60 -19.22 -8.32 1.59
N ASP A 61 -20.51 -8.28 1.91
CA ASP A 61 -21.47 -9.30 1.48
C ASP A 61 -21.64 -9.29 -0.04
N PHE A 62 -21.78 -8.10 -0.62
CA PHE A 62 -21.82 -7.90 -2.07
C PHE A 62 -20.60 -8.52 -2.75
N ILE A 63 -19.38 -8.24 -2.29
CA ILE A 63 -18.15 -8.84 -2.86
C ILE A 63 -18.21 -10.37 -2.80
N SER A 64 -18.63 -10.94 -1.66
CA SER A 64 -18.68 -12.40 -1.49
C SER A 64 -19.64 -13.06 -2.46
N ILE A 65 -20.84 -12.49 -2.63
CA ILE A 65 -21.86 -13.03 -3.52
C ILE A 65 -21.45 -12.80 -4.98
N TYR A 66 -20.98 -11.60 -5.30
CA TYR A 66 -20.52 -11.22 -6.64
C TYR A 66 -19.47 -12.21 -7.19
N VAL A 67 -18.41 -12.49 -6.42
CA VAL A 67 -17.36 -13.42 -6.85
C VAL A 67 -17.91 -14.83 -7.07
N THR A 68 -18.87 -15.26 -6.24
CA THR A 68 -19.51 -16.57 -6.38
C THR A 68 -20.36 -16.65 -7.66
N CYS A 69 -21.09 -15.59 -7.99
CA CYS A 69 -21.86 -15.52 -9.25
C CYS A 69 -20.94 -15.53 -10.48
N VAL A 70 -19.79 -14.85 -10.41
CA VAL A 70 -18.80 -14.86 -11.51
C VAL A 70 -18.18 -16.24 -11.70
N GLU A 71 -17.81 -16.91 -10.60
CA GLU A 71 -17.29 -18.29 -10.64
C GLU A 71 -18.30 -19.26 -11.29
N ARG A 72 -19.58 -19.10 -10.99
CA ARG A 72 -20.67 -19.94 -11.53
C ARG A 72 -21.10 -19.55 -12.94
N ARG A 73 -20.64 -18.40 -13.45
CA ARG A 73 -21.10 -17.79 -14.70
C ARG A 73 -22.62 -17.62 -14.72
N ASP A 74 -23.16 -17.11 -13.61
CA ASP A 74 -24.58 -16.75 -13.54
C ASP A 74 -24.89 -15.64 -14.58
N TYR A 75 -26.16 -15.48 -14.96
CA TYR A 75 -26.59 -14.56 -16.03
C TYR A 75 -26.02 -13.13 -15.87
N GLY A 76 -25.21 -12.69 -16.84
CA GLY A 76 -24.58 -11.36 -16.84
C GLY A 76 -23.31 -11.24 -16.00
N TYR A 77 -22.79 -12.36 -15.48
CA TYR A 77 -21.59 -12.45 -14.65
C TYR A 77 -20.52 -13.36 -15.30
N ASP A 78 -20.42 -13.36 -16.63
CA ASP A 78 -19.40 -14.15 -17.36
C ASP A 78 -17.96 -13.69 -17.06
N PHE A 79 -17.81 -12.40 -16.71
CA PHE A 79 -16.51 -11.77 -16.45
C PHE A 79 -16.56 -10.88 -15.21
N LEU A 80 -15.40 -10.72 -14.57
CA LEU A 80 -15.26 -9.87 -13.41
C LEU A 80 -15.20 -8.38 -13.80
N ASN A 81 -16.14 -7.60 -13.28
CA ASN A 81 -16.23 -6.16 -13.44
C ASN A 81 -15.64 -5.45 -12.20
N PHE A 82 -14.36 -5.10 -12.30
CA PHE A 82 -13.64 -4.38 -11.26
C PHE A 82 -14.24 -3.02 -10.92
N ASP A 83 -14.77 -2.29 -11.91
CA ASP A 83 -15.32 -0.95 -11.69
C ASP A 83 -16.56 -0.98 -10.80
N LYS A 84 -17.40 -2.01 -10.94
CA LYS A 84 -18.57 -2.22 -10.05
C LYS A 84 -18.12 -2.36 -8.60
N ILE A 85 -17.08 -3.16 -8.35
CA ILE A 85 -16.53 -3.37 -7.00
C ILE A 85 -15.82 -2.12 -6.48
N PHE A 86 -14.97 -1.49 -7.29
CA PHE A 86 -14.25 -0.28 -6.89
C PHE A 86 -15.20 0.87 -6.60
N ASN A 87 -16.29 0.98 -7.36
CA ASN A 87 -17.34 1.94 -7.09
C ASN A 87 -18.03 1.62 -5.76
N ALA A 88 -18.36 0.37 -5.47
CA ALA A 88 -18.96 -0.01 -4.19
C ALA A 88 -18.08 0.38 -2.99
N ILE A 89 -16.75 0.29 -3.14
CA ILE A 89 -15.77 0.59 -2.08
C ILE A 89 -15.48 2.11 -1.95
N SER A 90 -15.65 2.91 -2.99
CA SER A 90 -15.02 4.24 -3.12
C SER A 90 -15.36 5.28 -2.06
N THR A 91 -16.51 5.19 -1.39
CA THR A 91 -16.98 6.18 -0.39
C THR A 91 -16.71 5.78 1.05
N LEU A 92 -16.12 4.62 1.29
CA LEU A 92 -15.76 4.15 2.61
C LEU A 92 -14.50 4.83 3.12
N LYS A 93 -14.26 4.78 4.44
CA LYS A 93 -13.02 5.33 5.01
C LYS A 93 -11.82 4.54 4.49
N CYS A 94 -10.64 5.17 4.53
CA CYS A 94 -9.46 4.60 3.89
C CYS A 94 -9.13 3.18 4.41
N ARG A 95 -9.18 2.99 5.74
CA ARG A 95 -8.95 1.70 6.37
C ARG A 95 -9.98 0.64 5.97
N GLU A 96 -11.26 0.99 6.01
CA GLU A 96 -12.38 0.11 5.59
C GLU A 96 -12.23 -0.30 4.14
N SER A 97 -11.90 0.65 3.26
CA SER A 97 -11.66 0.40 1.84
C SER A 97 -10.51 -0.57 1.61
N LEU A 98 -9.40 -0.39 2.32
CA LEU A 98 -8.23 -1.26 2.22
C LEU A 98 -8.53 -2.68 2.71
N GLU A 99 -9.29 -2.81 3.80
CA GLU A 99 -9.73 -4.11 4.32
C GLU A 99 -10.65 -4.85 3.33
N LEU A 100 -11.56 -4.14 2.67
CA LEU A 100 -12.43 -4.71 1.64
C LEU A 100 -11.67 -5.12 0.38
N LEU A 101 -10.68 -4.34 -0.07
CA LEU A 101 -9.82 -4.74 -1.19
C LEU A 101 -9.02 -6.00 -0.86
N ARG A 102 -8.49 -6.12 0.37
CA ARG A 102 -7.80 -7.34 0.83
C ARG A 102 -8.75 -8.52 0.96
N PHE A 103 -9.97 -8.29 1.45
CA PHE A 103 -11.02 -9.31 1.47
C PHE A 103 -11.36 -9.79 0.06
N PHE A 104 -11.51 -8.87 -0.88
CA PHE A 104 -11.75 -9.18 -2.28
C PHE A 104 -10.59 -10.00 -2.89
N LYS A 105 -9.32 -9.61 -2.64
CA LYS A 105 -8.14 -10.41 -3.04
C LYS A 105 -8.26 -11.85 -2.57
N ARG A 106 -8.52 -12.05 -1.27
CA ARG A 106 -8.67 -13.41 -0.71
C ARG A 106 -9.77 -14.20 -1.41
N LYS A 107 -10.92 -13.58 -1.67
CA LYS A 107 -12.02 -14.24 -2.39
C LYS A 107 -11.63 -14.63 -3.83
N LEU A 108 -10.84 -13.81 -4.52
CA LEU A 108 -10.34 -14.17 -5.84
C LEU A 108 -9.34 -15.32 -5.80
N VAL A 109 -8.40 -15.28 -4.85
CA VAL A 109 -7.42 -16.37 -4.64
C VAL A 109 -8.13 -17.68 -4.30
N ASP A 110 -9.08 -17.67 -3.37
CA ASP A 110 -9.86 -18.84 -2.96
C ASP A 110 -10.61 -19.50 -4.14
N LYS A 111 -10.90 -18.72 -5.19
CA LYS A 111 -11.66 -19.13 -6.38
C LYS A 111 -10.81 -19.31 -7.63
N GLY A 112 -9.49 -19.17 -7.54
CA GLY A 112 -8.56 -19.43 -8.64
C GLY A 112 -8.43 -18.31 -9.68
N PHE A 113 -8.89 -17.09 -9.39
CA PHE A 113 -8.79 -15.93 -10.29
C PHE A 113 -7.41 -15.26 -10.23
N SER A 114 -6.36 -15.97 -10.67
CA SER A 114 -4.96 -15.53 -10.50
C SER A 114 -4.61 -14.28 -11.30
N GLU A 115 -5.15 -14.10 -12.50
CA GLU A 115 -4.86 -12.94 -13.36
C GLU A 115 -5.48 -11.66 -12.77
N GLU A 116 -6.71 -11.74 -12.31
CA GLU A 116 -7.46 -10.66 -11.66
C GLU A 116 -6.78 -10.20 -10.36
N VAL A 117 -6.16 -11.14 -9.62
CA VAL A 117 -5.40 -10.83 -8.40
C VAL A 117 -4.24 -9.88 -8.70
N VAL A 118 -3.54 -10.03 -9.83
CA VAL A 118 -2.41 -9.16 -10.21
C VAL A 118 -2.88 -7.71 -10.37
N VAL A 119 -4.02 -7.49 -11.02
CA VAL A 119 -4.62 -6.16 -11.18
C VAL A 119 -4.97 -5.55 -9.82
N LEU A 120 -5.52 -6.36 -8.92
CA LEU A 120 -5.97 -5.93 -7.61
C LEU A 120 -4.81 -5.55 -6.66
N ILE A 121 -3.67 -6.23 -6.75
CA ILE A 121 -2.47 -5.92 -5.94
C ILE A 121 -2.04 -4.47 -6.13
N ASN A 122 -1.96 -4.00 -7.37
CA ASN A 122 -1.59 -2.60 -7.66
C ASN A 122 -2.58 -1.60 -7.06
N LYS A 123 -3.88 -1.94 -7.07
CA LYS A 123 -4.91 -1.11 -6.44
C LYS A 123 -4.76 -1.06 -4.92
N ILE A 124 -4.45 -2.19 -4.29
CA ILE A 124 -4.18 -2.29 -2.85
C ILE A 124 -2.95 -1.45 -2.47
N LYS A 125 -1.84 -1.57 -3.20
CA LYS A 125 -0.62 -0.77 -2.97
C LYS A 125 -0.90 0.72 -3.07
N LYS A 126 -1.58 1.15 -4.12
CA LYS A 126 -1.99 2.55 -4.30
C LYS A 126 -2.86 3.02 -3.13
N LYS A 127 -3.86 2.24 -2.72
CA LYS A 127 -4.75 2.62 -1.62
C LYS A 127 -4.03 2.67 -0.27
N GLN A 128 -3.11 1.74 -0.02
CA GLN A 128 -2.29 1.73 1.19
C GLN A 128 -1.43 3.00 1.31
N TYR A 129 -0.83 3.44 0.20
CA TYR A 129 -0.11 4.71 0.13
C TYR A 129 -1.03 5.90 0.40
N GLU A 130 -2.18 5.98 -0.26
CA GLU A 130 -3.18 7.05 -0.04
C GLU A 130 -3.59 7.14 1.45
N CYS A 131 -3.82 5.99 2.10
CA CYS A 131 -4.16 5.96 3.52
C CYS A 131 -3.01 6.45 4.40
N ALA A 132 -1.78 5.96 4.16
CA ALA A 132 -0.62 6.37 4.91
C ALA A 132 -0.35 7.88 4.77
N PHE A 133 -0.54 8.41 3.56
CA PHE A 133 -0.36 9.83 3.26
C PHE A 133 -1.40 10.70 3.98
N SER A 134 -2.68 10.33 3.91
CA SER A 134 -3.75 11.04 4.64
C SER A 134 -3.55 10.98 6.16
N GLU A 135 -3.13 9.84 6.72
CA GLU A 135 -2.82 9.69 8.14
C GLU A 135 -1.64 10.57 8.58
N TYR A 136 -0.63 10.74 7.70
CA TYR A 136 0.51 11.61 7.94
C TYR A 136 0.11 13.08 7.92
N LEU A 137 -0.64 13.53 6.91
CA LEU A 137 -1.11 14.92 6.82
C LEU A 137 -1.89 15.35 8.07
N ASN A 138 -2.73 14.47 8.60
CA ASN A 138 -3.50 14.74 9.81
C ASN A 138 -2.66 14.79 11.09
N SER A 139 -1.40 14.32 11.08
CA SER A 139 -0.51 14.35 12.24
C SER A 139 0.95 14.37 11.81
N TRP A 140 1.36 15.44 11.14
CA TRP A 140 2.68 15.57 10.51
C TRP A 140 3.85 15.46 11.49
N HIS A 141 3.66 15.85 12.75
CA HIS A 141 4.66 15.73 13.81
C HIS A 141 4.96 14.29 14.26
N ASN A 142 4.16 13.30 13.85
CA ASN A 142 4.31 11.94 14.33
C ASN A 142 5.26 11.11 13.45
N LEU A 143 6.51 10.96 13.92
CA LEU A 143 7.58 10.22 13.23
C LEU A 143 7.19 8.78 12.88
N ARG A 144 6.38 8.11 13.71
CA ARG A 144 5.90 6.75 13.41
C ARG A 144 5.02 6.72 12.16
N ARG A 145 4.27 7.79 11.89
CA ARG A 145 3.44 7.91 10.67
C ARG A 145 4.29 8.23 9.45
N LEU A 146 5.29 9.08 9.60
CA LEU A 146 6.27 9.35 8.55
C LEU A 146 6.99 8.06 8.12
N GLY A 147 7.47 7.26 9.07
CA GLY A 147 8.10 5.97 8.77
C GLY A 147 7.17 5.01 8.02
N ARG A 148 5.89 4.93 8.42
CA ARG A 148 4.89 4.13 7.69
C ARG A 148 4.65 4.64 6.27
N LEU A 149 4.63 5.95 6.07
CA LEU A 149 4.50 6.57 4.74
C LEU A 149 5.70 6.24 3.84
N ILE A 150 6.92 6.39 4.35
CA ILE A 150 8.15 6.06 3.62
C ILE A 150 8.13 4.59 3.19
N VAL A 151 7.82 3.67 4.12
CA VAL A 151 7.73 2.24 3.80
C VAL A 151 6.62 1.97 2.77
N ALA A 152 5.45 2.60 2.90
CA ALA A 152 4.35 2.44 1.95
C ALA A 152 4.72 2.94 0.54
N TRP A 153 5.51 4.02 0.46
CA TRP A 153 5.99 4.59 -0.79
C TRP A 153 7.05 3.72 -1.47
N ILE A 154 8.08 3.29 -0.72
CA ILE A 154 9.15 2.42 -1.22
C ILE A 154 8.58 1.10 -1.74
N THR A 155 7.55 0.56 -1.08
CA THR A 155 6.95 -0.73 -1.44
C THR A 155 5.77 -0.62 -2.41
N LYS A 156 5.53 0.56 -3.00
CA LYS A 156 4.40 0.80 -3.90
C LYS A 156 4.64 0.22 -5.29
N ASP A 157 5.81 0.45 -5.85
CA ASP A 157 6.22 0.03 -7.19
C ASP A 157 7.76 -0.03 -7.28
N ILE A 158 8.28 -0.53 -8.40
CA ILE A 158 9.73 -0.62 -8.61
C ILE A 158 10.41 0.75 -8.62
N TYR A 159 9.71 1.80 -9.06
CA TYR A 159 10.20 3.17 -9.00
C TYR A 159 10.35 3.65 -7.56
N GLY A 160 9.41 3.33 -6.68
CA GLY A 160 9.49 3.61 -5.24
C GLY A 160 10.71 2.96 -4.59
N LEU A 161 11.03 1.72 -4.97
CA LEU A 161 12.26 1.05 -4.52
C LEU A 161 13.50 1.79 -5.05
N PHE A 162 13.54 2.07 -6.35
CA PHE A 162 14.66 2.77 -6.98
C PHE A 162 14.91 4.13 -6.32
N PHE A 163 13.86 4.94 -6.12
CA PHE A 163 13.99 6.23 -5.45
C PHE A 163 14.34 6.09 -3.96
N GLY A 164 13.86 5.04 -3.28
CA GLY A 164 14.28 4.72 -1.91
C GLY A 164 15.78 4.46 -1.83
N LEU A 165 16.32 3.62 -2.71
CA LEU A 165 17.75 3.33 -2.81
C LEU A 165 18.56 4.57 -3.21
N LEU A 166 18.06 5.35 -4.17
CA LEU A 166 18.68 6.62 -4.59
C LEU A 166 18.72 7.63 -3.42
N SER A 167 17.65 7.73 -2.63
CA SER A 167 17.62 8.60 -1.46
C SER A 167 18.62 8.19 -0.40
N LEU A 168 18.83 6.88 -0.21
CA LEU A 168 19.83 6.34 0.69
C LEU A 168 21.24 6.68 0.20
N LEU A 169 21.53 6.49 -1.09
CA LEU A 169 22.79 6.89 -1.71
C LEU A 169 23.07 8.40 -1.56
N VAL A 170 22.07 9.24 -1.81
CA VAL A 170 22.19 10.69 -1.64
C VAL A 170 22.49 11.04 -0.19
N LEU A 171 21.80 10.42 0.77
CA LEU A 171 22.09 10.59 2.20
C LEU A 171 23.53 10.17 2.53
N SER A 172 24.03 9.06 1.96
CA SER A 172 25.41 8.61 2.15
C SER A 172 26.42 9.64 1.62
N ILE A 173 26.15 10.27 0.46
CA ILE A 173 26.99 11.34 -0.07
C ILE A 173 27.09 12.51 0.92
N PHE A 174 25.98 12.87 1.56
CA PHE A 174 25.93 13.92 2.58
C PHE A 174 26.62 13.53 3.89
N PHE A 175 26.37 12.33 4.42
CA PHE A 175 26.98 11.88 5.67
C PHE A 175 28.48 11.65 5.57
N LEU A 176 28.97 11.24 4.39
CA LEU A 176 30.39 10.99 4.14
C LEU A 176 31.15 12.23 3.66
N LEU A 177 30.60 13.44 3.81
CA LEU A 177 31.27 14.67 3.36
C LEU A 177 32.70 14.75 3.90
N PRO A 178 33.67 15.21 3.08
CA PRO A 178 35.07 15.26 3.49
C PRO A 178 35.29 16.23 4.66
N ASN A 179 36.18 15.82 5.55
CA ASN A 179 36.65 16.57 6.71
C ASN A 179 37.08 18.01 6.37
N ASN A 180 37.64 18.23 5.17
CA ASN A 180 38.10 19.54 4.69
C ASN A 180 37.00 20.61 4.59
N VAL A 181 35.72 20.22 4.62
CA VAL A 181 34.57 21.14 4.56
C VAL A 181 34.07 21.53 5.96
N CYS A 182 34.20 20.66 6.96
CA CYS A 182 33.82 20.95 8.33
C CYS A 182 34.62 20.07 9.31
N GLN A 183 35.69 20.62 9.88
CA GLN A 183 36.62 19.87 10.74
C GLN A 183 36.00 19.43 12.06
N GLU A 184 35.11 20.24 12.63
CA GLU A 184 34.44 19.95 13.91
C GLU A 184 33.29 18.95 13.78
N CYS A 185 32.73 18.80 12.58
CA CYS A 185 31.64 17.84 12.28
C CYS A 185 32.13 16.62 11.49
N ALA A 186 33.45 16.43 11.35
CA ALA A 186 34.01 15.34 10.57
C ALA A 186 33.80 14.00 11.29
N VAL A 187 32.82 13.23 10.82
CA VAL A 187 32.49 11.92 11.38
C VAL A 187 33.36 10.80 10.79
N PHE A 188 33.90 11.03 9.59
CA PHE A 188 34.62 10.03 8.79
C PHE A 188 35.92 10.58 8.20
N ALA A 189 36.94 9.72 8.14
CA ALA A 189 38.10 9.88 7.27
C ALA A 189 37.84 9.08 5.98
N PHE A 190 38.17 9.68 4.84
CA PHE A 190 37.79 9.16 3.54
C PHE A 190 39.01 9.19 2.62
N ASP A 191 39.49 8.01 2.22
CA ASP A 191 40.58 7.86 1.27
C ASP A 191 40.02 7.92 -0.16
N LYS A 192 40.36 9.00 -0.88
CA LYS A 192 39.78 9.33 -2.18
C LYS A 192 40.69 8.96 -3.32
N ASN A 193 40.11 8.35 -4.35
CA ASN A 193 40.67 8.37 -5.68
C ASN A 193 40.32 9.68 -6.40
N ALA A 194 41.19 10.10 -7.33
CA ALA A 194 40.96 11.24 -8.20
C ALA A 194 40.27 10.77 -9.50
N TYR A 195 38.94 10.73 -9.47
CA TYR A 195 38.10 10.44 -10.64
C TYR A 195 37.72 11.70 -11.44
N SER A 196 37.64 12.86 -10.78
CA SER A 196 37.25 14.13 -11.42
C SER A 196 37.97 15.32 -10.79
N SER A 197 38.16 16.39 -11.59
CA SER A 197 38.71 17.67 -11.12
C SER A 197 37.73 18.48 -10.26
N ASN A 198 36.42 18.26 -10.41
CA ASN A 198 35.41 18.90 -9.58
C ASN A 198 35.28 18.14 -8.25
N TRP A 199 35.49 18.84 -7.12
CA TRP A 199 35.53 18.21 -5.79
C TRP A 199 34.23 17.49 -5.41
N LEU A 200 33.07 18.06 -5.76
CA LEU A 200 31.75 17.51 -5.40
C LEU A 200 31.44 16.27 -6.25
N ILE A 201 31.72 16.34 -7.55
CA ILE A 201 31.55 15.21 -8.47
C ILE A 201 32.52 14.08 -8.07
N ASN A 202 33.77 14.41 -7.78
CA ASN A 202 34.76 13.43 -7.32
C ASN A 202 34.32 12.77 -6.02
N HIS A 203 33.77 13.53 -5.08
CA HIS A 203 33.22 13.01 -3.82
C HIS A 203 32.05 12.04 -4.08
N ALA A 204 31.07 12.45 -4.87
CA ALA A 204 29.93 11.61 -5.22
C ALA A 204 30.35 10.29 -5.90
N LEU A 205 31.30 10.36 -6.83
CA LEU A 205 31.84 9.17 -7.51
C LEU A 205 32.56 8.22 -6.55
N ASN A 206 33.36 8.74 -5.64
CA ASN A 206 34.03 7.92 -4.63
C ASN A 206 33.00 7.23 -3.69
N VAL A 207 31.95 7.94 -3.27
CA VAL A 207 30.88 7.34 -2.45
C VAL A 207 30.13 6.26 -3.24
N ILE A 208 29.86 6.45 -4.53
CA ILE A 208 29.26 5.41 -5.39
C ILE A 208 30.19 4.18 -5.48
N VAL A 209 31.48 4.38 -5.73
CA VAL A 209 32.49 3.30 -5.78
C VAL A 209 32.52 2.52 -4.48
N LEU A 210 32.48 3.21 -3.34
CA LEU A 210 32.41 2.59 -2.01
C LEU A 210 31.12 1.80 -1.83
N PHE A 211 29.96 2.40 -2.15
CA PHE A 211 28.64 1.80 -1.96
C PHE A 211 28.49 0.49 -2.75
N PHE A 212 29.04 0.42 -3.95
CA PHE A 212 29.04 -0.77 -4.80
C PHE A 212 30.29 -1.65 -4.63
N SER A 213 31.22 -1.29 -3.73
CA SER A 213 32.49 -2.02 -3.52
C SER A 213 33.27 -2.25 -4.82
N LEU A 214 33.35 -1.23 -5.68
CA LEU A 214 33.99 -1.31 -7.00
C LEU A 214 35.52 -1.14 -6.95
N SER A 215 36.08 -0.74 -5.80
CA SER A 215 37.52 -0.58 -5.63
C SER A 215 37.94 -0.72 -4.18
N ASP A 216 39.01 -1.47 -3.93
CA ASP A 216 39.63 -1.61 -2.60
C ASP A 216 40.45 -0.38 -2.17
N LYS A 217 40.62 0.59 -3.09
CA LYS A 217 41.42 1.80 -2.83
C LYS A 217 40.63 2.93 -2.18
N VAL A 218 39.30 2.82 -2.14
CA VAL A 218 38.42 3.78 -1.51
C VAL A 218 37.96 3.19 -0.19
N ASP A 219 38.41 3.77 0.91
CA ASP A 219 38.06 3.29 2.25
C ASP A 219 37.51 4.43 3.12
N VAL A 220 36.66 4.05 4.07
CA VAL A 220 36.01 4.95 5.02
C VAL A 220 36.30 4.47 6.43
N SER A 221 37.10 5.25 7.14
CA SER A 221 37.41 5.02 8.54
C SER A 221 36.56 5.94 9.42
N PRO A 222 35.75 5.39 10.35
CA PRO A 222 34.99 6.21 11.30
C PRO A 222 35.94 6.87 12.30
N LEU A 223 35.79 8.18 12.50
CA LEU A 223 36.60 8.95 13.46
C LEU A 223 36.00 8.97 14.86
N SER A 224 34.74 8.55 14.99
CA SER A 224 34.00 8.60 16.24
C SER A 224 33.02 7.43 16.35
N PHE A 225 32.53 7.20 17.58
CA PHE A 225 31.42 6.28 17.84
C PHE A 225 30.20 6.57 16.95
N TRP A 226 29.90 7.85 16.71
CA TRP A 226 28.80 8.26 15.84
C TRP A 226 29.00 7.82 14.39
N GLY A 227 30.23 7.78 13.90
CA GLY A 227 30.54 7.28 12.56
C GLY A 227 30.29 5.78 12.42
N ILE A 228 30.71 5.00 13.42
CA ILE A 228 30.40 3.57 13.47
C ILE A 228 28.88 3.36 13.50
N PHE A 229 28.17 4.11 14.34
CA PHE A 229 26.72 4.02 14.46
C PHE A 229 26.02 4.34 13.12
N LEU A 230 26.41 5.41 12.43
CA LEU A 230 25.83 5.80 11.15
C LEU A 230 26.08 4.75 10.04
N LEU A 231 27.28 4.17 9.96
CA LEU A 231 27.57 3.10 8.98
C LEU A 231 26.74 1.85 9.24
N VAL A 232 26.59 1.45 10.50
CA VAL A 232 25.74 0.31 10.88
C VAL A 232 24.28 0.63 10.54
N LEU A 233 23.80 1.83 10.88
CA LEU A 233 22.43 2.26 10.61
C LEU A 233 22.13 2.25 9.11
N GLU A 234 23.03 2.80 8.28
CA GLU A 234 22.91 2.81 6.83
C GLU A 234 22.77 1.39 6.27
N ARG A 235 23.66 0.47 6.67
CA ARG A 235 23.61 -0.94 6.24
C ARG A 235 22.32 -1.63 6.67
N VAL A 236 21.88 -1.39 7.91
CA VAL A 236 20.61 -1.94 8.41
C VAL A 236 19.43 -1.38 7.61
N LEU A 237 19.41 -0.08 7.32
CA LEU A 237 18.35 0.53 6.51
C LEU A 237 18.30 -0.03 5.10
N PHE A 238 19.46 -0.22 4.45
CA PHE A 238 19.56 -0.85 3.14
C PHE A 238 18.95 -2.27 3.16
N TRP A 239 19.36 -3.10 4.12
CA TRP A 239 18.82 -4.45 4.27
C TRP A 239 17.32 -4.44 4.56
N VAL A 240 16.84 -3.55 5.44
CA VAL A 240 15.41 -3.42 5.75
C VAL A 240 14.62 -3.04 4.51
N ILE A 241 15.10 -2.10 3.68
CA ILE A 241 14.45 -1.69 2.44
C ILE A 241 14.35 -2.87 1.46
N VAL A 242 15.48 -3.53 1.19
CA VAL A 242 15.55 -4.62 0.20
C VAL A 242 14.74 -5.83 0.67
N VAL A 243 14.95 -6.29 1.91
CA VAL A 243 14.25 -7.46 2.46
C VAL A 243 12.76 -7.21 2.57
N LYS A 244 12.33 -6.02 3.01
CA LYS A 244 10.89 -5.71 3.07
C LYS A 244 10.25 -5.66 1.69
N TYR A 245 10.95 -5.14 0.69
CA TYR A 245 10.46 -5.18 -0.69
C TYR A 245 10.34 -6.62 -1.18
N LEU A 246 11.37 -7.45 -0.98
CA LEU A 246 11.38 -8.85 -1.40
C LEU A 246 10.30 -9.69 -0.72
N ILE A 247 10.17 -9.60 0.62
CA ILE A 247 9.13 -10.32 1.36
C ILE A 247 7.75 -9.95 0.83
N LYS A 248 7.49 -8.65 0.63
CA LYS A 248 6.19 -8.19 0.14
C LYS A 248 5.91 -8.70 -1.27
N GLU A 249 6.91 -8.68 -2.16
CA GLU A 249 6.76 -9.18 -3.52
C GLU A 249 6.53 -10.70 -3.56
N ILE A 250 7.16 -11.46 -2.66
CA ILE A 250 6.93 -12.90 -2.48
C ILE A 250 5.51 -13.16 -1.92
N GLU A 251 5.12 -12.48 -0.84
CA GLU A 251 3.78 -12.57 -0.25
C GLU A 251 2.68 -12.25 -1.26
N GLU A 252 2.95 -11.38 -2.23
CA GLU A 252 1.94 -11.01 -3.23
C GLU A 252 1.86 -11.97 -4.41
N ARG A 253 2.96 -12.64 -4.76
CA ARG A 253 3.01 -13.60 -5.88
C ARG A 253 2.61 -15.02 -5.47
N TYR A 254 2.84 -15.40 -4.22
CA TYR A 254 2.71 -16.78 -3.76
C TYR A 254 1.69 -16.99 -2.61
N LEU A 255 1.16 -15.92 -2.01
CA LEU A 255 0.15 -15.97 -0.92
C LEU A 255 -1.07 -15.08 -1.22
#